data_AF-A0A1Q5L8F8-F1
#
_entry.id   AF-A0A1Q5L8F8-F1
#
_cell.length_a   1.000
_cell.length_b   1.000
_cell.length_c   1.000
_cell.angle_alpha   90.00
_cell.angle_beta   90.00
_cell.angle_gamma   90.00
#
_symmetry.space_group_name_H-M   'P 1'
#
loop_
_entity.id
_entity.type
_entity.pdbx_description
1 polymer ?
#
loop_
_entity_poly.entity_id
_entity_poly.type
_entity_poly.pdbx_seq_one_letter_code
_entity_poly.pdbx_strand_id
1 'polypeptide(L)'
;MPAVARGCAAGAVFAFAALVVLFSFGGTVEMETFPGLRENMAPVVVWMLVFAALVAAGGVALAGRRSYAGWIAVACLAGLMTLRMWTLAPMLHCWSYDSVGRSDDGSYTCVNRGDMLP
;
A
#
# COMPACT_ATOMS: atom_id res chain seq x y z
N MET A 1 -17.30 11.70 -24.79
CA MET A 1 -17.86 11.16 -23.52
C MET A 1 -18.57 12.28 -22.78
N PRO A 2 -19.84 12.09 -22.38
CA PRO A 2 -20.54 13.09 -21.57
C PRO A 2 -19.78 13.31 -20.24
N ALA A 3 -19.83 14.53 -19.70
CA ALA A 3 -19.11 14.90 -18.47
C ALA A 3 -19.44 13.95 -17.29
N VAL A 4 -20.69 13.48 -17.23
CA VAL A 4 -21.16 12.48 -16.27
C VAL A 4 -20.43 11.15 -16.40
N ALA A 5 -20.24 10.63 -17.62
CA ALA A 5 -19.54 9.36 -17.83
C ALA A 5 -18.05 9.44 -17.45
N ARG A 6 -17.41 10.60 -17.69
CA ARG A 6 -16.04 10.85 -17.23
C ARG A 6 -15.95 10.91 -15.70
N GLY A 7 -16.93 11.54 -15.05
CA GLY A 7 -17.03 11.59 -13.59
C GLY A 7 -17.21 10.21 -12.96
N CYS A 8 -18.15 9.40 -13.47
CA CYS A 8 -18.36 8.02 -13.00
C CYS A 8 -17.12 7.14 -13.23
N ALA A 9 -16.47 7.25 -14.39
CA ALA A 9 -15.24 6.52 -14.66
C ALA A 9 -14.11 6.92 -13.70
N ALA A 10 -13.91 8.23 -13.47
CA ALA A 10 -12.92 8.70 -12.50
C ALA A 10 -13.23 8.21 -11.08
N GLY A 11 -14.51 8.24 -10.67
CA GLY A 11 -14.95 7.72 -9.37
C GLY A 11 -14.64 6.24 -9.20
N ALA A 12 -14.92 5.41 -10.21
CA ALA A 12 -14.59 3.99 -10.20
C ALA A 12 -13.07 3.75 -10.11
N VAL A 13 -12.27 4.55 -10.81
CA VAL A 13 -10.80 4.48 -10.77
C VAL A 13 -10.26 4.83 -9.38
N PHE A 14 -10.77 5.90 -8.74
CA PHE A 14 -10.37 6.26 -7.39
C PHE A 14 -10.84 5.22 -6.34
N ALA A 15 -12.04 4.68 -6.49
CA ALA A 15 -12.54 3.61 -5.62
C ALA A 15 -11.66 2.36 -5.73
N PHE A 16 -11.27 1.98 -6.94
CA PHE A 16 -10.36 0.86 -7.17
C PHE A 16 -8.97 1.11 -6.55
N ALA A 17 -8.41 2.30 -6.72
CA ALA A 17 -7.14 2.67 -6.07
C ALA A 17 -7.24 2.59 -4.55
N ALA A 18 -8.35 3.05 -3.97
CA ALA A 18 -8.60 2.96 -2.53
C ALA A 18 -8.68 1.51 -2.05
N LEU A 19 -9.36 0.63 -2.79
CA LEU A 19 -9.43 -0.80 -2.47
C LEU A 19 -8.05 -1.47 -2.50
N VAL A 20 -7.20 -1.13 -3.47
CA VAL A 20 -5.82 -1.63 -3.52
C VAL A 20 -5.04 -1.21 -2.28
N VAL A 21 -5.15 0.06 -1.88
CA VAL A 21 -4.49 0.56 -0.66
C VAL A 21 -5.03 -0.17 0.58
N LEU A 22 -6.34 -0.35 0.70
CA LEU A 22 -6.95 -1.09 1.83
C LEU A 22 -6.53 -2.56 1.86
N PHE A 23 -6.43 -3.22 0.71
CA PHE A 23 -5.95 -4.59 0.62
C PHE A 23 -4.49 -4.71 1.10
N SER A 24 -3.69 -3.67 0.85
CA SER A 24 -2.30 -3.59 1.31
C SER A 24 -2.16 -3.52 2.84
N PHE A 25 -3.18 -3.02 3.55
CA PHE A 25 -3.25 -3.10 5.02
C PHE A 25 -3.57 -4.54 5.44
N GLY A 26 -4.57 -5.17 4.80
CA GLY A 26 -4.96 -6.55 5.07
C GLY A 26 -3.79 -7.54 4.94
N GLY A 27 -2.97 -7.39 3.90
CA GLY A 27 -1.81 -8.25 3.64
C GLY A 27 -0.68 -8.20 4.66
N THR A 28 -0.70 -7.27 5.62
CA THR A 28 0.35 -7.18 6.67
C THR A 28 -0.20 -7.12 8.07
N VAL A 29 -1.51 -7.26 8.28
CA VAL A 29 -2.08 -7.36 9.64
C VAL A 29 -1.36 -8.44 10.43
N GLU A 30 -1.04 -9.56 9.75
CA GLU A 30 -0.32 -10.69 10.32
C GLU A 30 1.12 -10.34 10.78
N MET A 31 1.78 -9.40 10.10
CA MET A 31 3.15 -8.95 10.43
C MET A 31 3.17 -7.87 11.50
N GLU A 32 2.13 -7.02 11.53
CA GLU A 32 2.04 -5.91 12.46
C GLU A 32 1.50 -6.34 13.83
N THR A 33 0.67 -7.39 13.88
CA THR A 33 -0.11 -7.75 15.07
C THR A 33 0.44 -8.97 15.82
N PHE A 34 0.97 -9.98 15.12
CA PHE A 34 1.38 -11.23 15.75
C PHE A 34 2.90 -11.32 15.91
N PRO A 35 3.40 -11.68 17.12
CA PRO A 35 4.81 -11.97 17.30
C PRO A 35 5.22 -13.23 16.53
N GLY A 36 6.48 -13.26 16.10
CA GLY A 36 7.08 -14.39 15.38
C GLY A 36 7.42 -14.11 13.90
N LEU A 37 8.01 -15.11 13.26
CA LEU A 37 8.46 -15.04 11.87
C LEU A 37 7.29 -15.09 10.90
N ARG A 38 7.27 -14.16 9.95
CA ARG A 38 6.30 -14.10 8.85
C ARG A 38 7.02 -13.81 7.54
N GLU A 39 6.38 -14.21 6.45
CA GLU A 39 6.87 -13.94 5.10
C GLU A 39 6.94 -12.43 4.87
N ASN A 40 7.98 -11.92 4.20
CA ASN A 40 8.15 -10.50 3.98
C ASN A 40 7.28 -10.02 2.80
N MET A 41 6.09 -9.49 3.10
CA MET A 41 5.21 -8.90 2.09
C MET A 41 5.48 -7.41 1.87
N ALA A 42 6.45 -6.80 2.55
CA ALA A 42 6.76 -5.38 2.37
C ALA A 42 7.05 -4.99 0.90
N PRO A 43 7.82 -5.79 0.11
CA PRO A 43 8.04 -5.49 -1.30
C PRO A 43 6.75 -5.54 -2.13
N VAL A 44 5.91 -6.54 -1.89
CA VAL A 44 4.61 -6.70 -2.57
C VAL A 44 3.71 -5.50 -2.29
N VAL A 45 3.64 -5.08 -1.02
CA VAL A 45 2.85 -3.92 -0.62
C VAL A 45 3.35 -2.64 -1.27
N VAL A 46 4.66 -2.41 -1.32
CA VAL A 46 5.22 -1.22 -2.00
C VAL A 46 4.83 -1.21 -3.49
N TRP A 47 4.89 -2.35 -4.18
CA TRP A 47 4.40 -2.44 -5.55
C TRP A 47 2.90 -2.17 -5.69
N MET A 48 2.08 -2.64 -4.74
CA MET A 48 0.65 -2.31 -4.71
C MET A 48 0.41 -0.80 -4.54
N LEU A 49 1.18 -0.13 -3.68
CA LEU A 49 1.07 1.32 -3.48
C LEU A 49 1.49 2.10 -4.73
N VAL A 50 2.57 1.68 -5.40
CA VAL A 50 3.01 2.26 -6.69
C VAL A 50 1.92 2.09 -7.74
N PHE A 51 1.34 0.89 -7.86
CA PHE A 51 0.24 0.64 -8.78
C PHE A 51 -0.99 1.51 -8.47
N ALA A 52 -1.39 1.61 -7.20
CA ALA A 52 -2.49 2.47 -6.79
C ALA A 52 -2.21 3.95 -7.09
N ALA A 53 -0.98 4.43 -6.97
CA ALA A 53 -0.59 5.79 -7.34
C ALA A 53 -0.73 6.04 -8.85
N LEU A 54 -0.33 5.08 -9.69
CA LEU A 54 -0.50 5.16 -11.15
C LEU A 54 -2.00 5.17 -11.54
N VAL A 55 -2.80 4.33 -10.90
CA VAL A 55 -4.27 4.31 -11.09
C VAL A 55 -4.88 5.66 -10.67
N ALA A 56 -4.48 6.20 -9.52
CA ALA A 56 -4.94 7.51 -9.06
C ALA A 56 -4.56 8.64 -10.03
N ALA A 57 -3.35 8.61 -10.61
CA ALA A 57 -2.93 9.55 -11.65
C ALA A 57 -3.83 9.46 -12.90
N GLY A 58 -4.21 8.25 -13.31
CA GLY A 58 -5.21 8.03 -14.36
C GLY A 58 -6.59 8.60 -13.98
N GLY A 59 -7.01 8.44 -12.73
CA GLY A 59 -8.24 9.02 -12.19
C GLY A 59 -8.26 10.55 -12.24
N VAL A 60 -7.14 11.20 -11.89
CA VAL A 60 -6.96 12.66 -12.01
C VAL A 60 -7.04 13.12 -13.47
N ALA A 61 -6.39 12.38 -14.38
CA ALA A 61 -6.44 12.68 -15.81
C ALA A 61 -7.88 12.61 -16.36
N LEU A 62 -8.69 11.66 -15.87
CA LEU A 62 -10.09 11.49 -16.24
C LEU A 62 -11.03 12.52 -15.59
N ALA A 63 -10.82 12.85 -14.30
CA ALA A 63 -11.62 13.83 -13.57
C ALA A 63 -11.37 15.28 -14.05
N GLY A 64 -10.20 15.54 -14.63
CA GLY A 64 -9.77 16.85 -15.07
C GLY A 64 -9.19 17.68 -13.92
N ARG A 65 -8.18 18.49 -14.24
CA ARG A 65 -7.35 19.23 -13.26
C ARG A 65 -8.12 20.24 -12.39
N ARG A 66 -9.34 20.61 -12.79
CA ARG A 66 -10.20 21.58 -12.09
C ARG A 66 -11.21 20.93 -11.13
N SER A 67 -11.25 19.60 -11.03
CA SER A 67 -12.20 18.92 -10.15
C SER A 67 -11.71 18.92 -8.69
N TYR A 68 -12.38 19.70 -7.83
CA TYR A 68 -12.12 19.69 -6.38
C TYR A 68 -12.30 18.31 -5.75
N ALA A 69 -13.32 17.56 -6.18
CA ALA A 69 -13.57 16.20 -5.69
C ALA A 69 -12.42 15.25 -6.02
N GLY A 70 -11.82 15.39 -7.21
CA GLY A 70 -10.64 14.61 -7.61
C GLY A 70 -9.44 14.90 -6.72
N TRP A 71 -9.19 16.18 -6.40
CA TRP A 71 -8.11 16.56 -5.49
C TRP A 71 -8.31 16.06 -4.06
N ILE A 72 -9.55 16.08 -3.55
CA ILE A 72 -9.87 15.49 -2.24
C ILE A 72 -9.58 13.99 -2.23
N ALA A 73 -10.02 13.25 -3.26
CA ALA A 73 -9.75 11.82 -3.38
C ALA A 73 -8.25 11.51 -3.41
N VAL A 74 -7.47 12.31 -4.17
CA VAL A 74 -6.01 12.20 -4.19
C VAL A 74 -5.40 12.48 -2.82
N ALA A 75 -5.84 13.53 -2.12
CA ALA A 75 -5.33 13.86 -0.80
C ALA A 75 -5.60 12.74 0.20
N CYS A 76 -6.80 12.14 0.18
CA CYS A 76 -7.14 10.97 0.98
C CYS A 76 -6.24 9.78 0.67
N LEU A 77 -6.07 9.45 -0.62
CA LEU A 77 -5.21 8.34 -1.04
C LEU A 77 -3.75 8.58 -0.64
N ALA A 78 -3.23 9.79 -0.86
CA ALA A 78 -1.88 10.16 -0.46
C ALA A 78 -1.68 10.05 1.06
N GLY A 79 -2.66 10.48 1.86
CA GLY A 79 -2.65 10.32 3.31
C GLY A 79 -2.59 8.83 3.72
N LEU A 80 -3.43 7.99 3.12
CA LEU A 80 -3.43 6.54 3.38
C LEU A 80 -2.11 5.88 2.96
N MET A 81 -1.58 6.22 1.79
CA MET A 81 -0.29 5.72 1.30
C MET A 81 0.86 6.16 2.20
N THR A 82 0.83 7.41 2.69
CA THR A 82 1.87 7.94 3.60
C THR A 82 1.83 7.22 4.94
N LEU A 83 0.63 7.05 5.51
CA LEU A 83 0.43 6.27 6.73
C LEU A 83 0.99 4.85 6.55
N ARG A 84 0.68 4.22 5.41
CA ARG A 84 1.16 2.88 5.09
C ARG A 84 2.67 2.80 4.97
N MET A 85 3.28 3.77 4.29
CA MET A 85 4.73 3.83 4.15
C MET A 85 5.42 4.03 5.52
N TRP A 86 4.78 4.78 6.42
CA TRP A 86 5.29 4.99 7.77
C TRP A 86 5.26 3.71 8.62
N THR A 87 4.22 2.87 8.50
CA THR A 87 4.19 1.58 9.22
C THR A 87 5.15 0.55 8.63
N LEU A 88 5.41 0.61 7.31
CA LEU A 88 6.35 -0.26 6.60
C LEU A 88 7.81 0.16 6.72
N ALA A 89 8.09 1.40 7.10
CA ALA A 89 9.44 1.95 7.26
C ALA A 89 10.43 1.04 8.01
N PRO A 90 10.09 0.44 9.17
CA PRO A 90 11.00 -0.48 9.85
C PRO A 90 11.22 -1.80 9.09
N MET A 91 10.21 -2.28 8.35
CA MET A 91 10.28 -3.53 7.57
C MET A 91 11.07 -3.36 6.27
N LEU A 92 11.16 -2.13 5.74
CA LEU A 92 11.92 -1.79 4.54
C LEU A 92 13.42 -2.04 4.69
N HIS A 93 13.97 -1.99 5.90
CA HIS A 93 15.37 -2.37 6.14
C HIS A 93 15.60 -3.87 5.86
N CYS A 94 14.58 -4.70 6.03
CA CYS A 94 14.61 -6.13 5.73
C CYS A 94 14.23 -6.46 4.28
N TRP A 95 14.20 -5.51 3.35
CA TRP A 95 13.71 -5.72 1.98
C TRP A 95 14.35 -6.91 1.25
N SER A 96 15.64 -7.17 1.49
CA SER A 96 16.39 -8.27 0.87
C SER A 96 16.17 -9.64 1.53
N TYR A 97 15.38 -9.71 2.60
CA TYR A 97 15.15 -10.94 3.37
C TYR A 97 13.76 -11.49 3.12
N ASP A 98 13.66 -12.81 3.03
CA ASP A 98 12.39 -13.51 2.79
C ASP A 98 11.43 -13.47 3.99
N SER A 99 11.96 -13.29 5.20
CA SER A 99 11.18 -13.34 6.44
C SER A 99 11.49 -12.15 7.34
N VAL A 100 10.44 -11.63 7.97
CA VAL A 100 10.55 -10.62 9.04
C VAL A 100 9.89 -11.18 10.30
N GLY A 101 10.61 -11.13 11.41
CA GLY A 101 10.13 -11.52 12.73
C GLY A 101 9.94 -10.30 13.62
N ARG A 102 8.74 -10.12 14.16
CA ARG A 102 8.53 -9.13 15.23
C ARG A 102 8.89 -9.78 16.57
N SER A 103 9.86 -9.20 17.26
CA SER A 103 10.25 -9.59 18.61
C SER A 103 9.34 -8.94 19.66
N ASP A 104 9.28 -9.53 20.86
CA ASP A 104 8.42 -9.07 21.96
C ASP A 104 8.79 -7.68 22.49
N ASP A 105 10.02 -7.23 22.23
CA ASP A 105 10.52 -5.88 22.53
C ASP A 105 10.09 -4.83 21.47
N GLY A 106 9.38 -5.25 20.42
CA GLY A 106 8.96 -4.41 19.30
C GLY A 106 10.04 -4.18 18.24
N SER A 107 11.22 -4.82 18.39
CA SER A 107 12.24 -4.83 17.35
C SER A 107 11.85 -5.78 16.20
N TYR A 108 12.41 -5.53 15.02
CA TYR A 108 12.24 -6.39 13.85
C TYR A 108 13.53 -7.12 13.55
N THR A 109 13.44 -8.44 13.39
CA THR A 109 14.54 -9.31 12.97
C THR A 109 14.35 -9.71 11.51
N CYS A 110 15.39 -9.57 10.70
CA CYS A 110 15.38 -9.96 9.30
C CYS A 110 16.07 -11.32 9.15
N VAL A 111 15.43 -12.28 8.50
CA VAL A 111 15.99 -13.64 8.38
C VAL A 111 15.71 -14.20 6.98
N ASN A 112 16.69 -14.87 6.37
CA ASN A 112 16.45 -15.58 5.12
C ASN A 112 15.89 -16.97 5.42
N ARG A 113 14.95 -17.41 4.57
CA ARG A 113 14.35 -18.73 4.70
C ARG A 113 15.38 -19.85 4.56
N GLY A 114 16.43 -19.61 3.78
CA GLY A 114 17.55 -20.53 3.58
C GLY A 114 18.43 -20.76 4.82
N ASP A 115 18.46 -19.82 5.77
CA ASP A 115 19.28 -19.94 6.98
C ASP A 115 18.57 -20.75 8.09
N MET A 116 17.29 -21.09 7.92
CA MET A 116 16.48 -21.86 8.88
C MET A 116 16.33 -23.34 8.51
N LEU A 117 16.85 -23.76 7.36
CA LEU A 117 16.87 -25.15 6.91
C LEU A 117 18.26 -25.75 7.24
N PRO A 118 18.34 -26.84 8.02
CA PRO A 118 19.59 -27.52 8.35
C PRO A 118 20.22 -28.24 7.15
#